data_AF-A0A147IU25-F1
#
_entry.id   AF-A0A147IU25-F1
#
_cell.length_a   1.000
_cell.length_b   1.000
_cell.length_c   1.000
_cell.angle_alpha   90.00
_cell.angle_beta   90.00
_cell.angle_gamma   90.00
#
_symmetry.space_group_name_H-M   'P 1'
#
loop_
_entity.id
_entity.type
_entity.pdbx_description
1 polymer ?
#
loop_
_entity_poly.entity_id
_entity_poly.type
_entity_poly.pdbx_seq_one_letter_code
_entity_poly.pdbx_strand_id
1 'polypeptide(L)' 'MTGATIMYGVAALLTGIGATLLLQLRGPRSEQGRYARLIAGTMFAMGGIILAGFATALRSWASSG' A
#
# COMPACT_ATOMS: atom_id res chain seq x y z
N MET A 1 8.19 0.73 20.19
CA MET A 1 6.79 0.78 19.69
C MET A 1 6.53 1.84 18.61
N THR A 2 7.34 2.89 18.48
CA THR A 2 7.15 3.97 17.49
C THR A 2 7.39 3.53 16.03
N GLY A 3 8.42 2.72 15.75
CA GLY A 3 8.76 2.29 14.40
C GLY A 3 7.67 1.48 13.68
N ALA A 4 7.14 0.43 14.32
CA ALA A 4 6.05 -0.37 13.76
C ALA A 4 4.78 0.47 13.51
N THR A 5 4.49 1.43 14.38
CA THR A 5 3.35 2.35 14.24
C THR A 5 3.51 3.23 12.99
N ILE A 6 4.70 3.79 12.76
CA ILE A 6 5.00 4.56 11.55
C ILE A 6 4.86 3.68 10.31
N MET A 7 5.38 2.45 10.35
CA MET A 7 5.28 1.53 9.22
C MET A 7 3.83 1.19 8.87
N TYR A 8 2.96 0.96 9.87
CA TYR A 8 1.53 0.78 9.62
C TYR A 8 0.88 2.03 9.02
N GLY A 9 1.26 3.23 9.48
CA GLY A 9 0.76 4.49 8.91
C GLY A 9 1.15 4.65 7.44
N VAL A 10 2.42 4.41 7.10
CA VAL A 10 2.91 4.45 5.72
C VAL A 10 2.27 3.35 4.88
N ALA A 11 2.10 2.14 5.42
CA ALA A 11 1.45 1.04 4.73
C ALA A 11 -0.01 1.39 4.37
N ALA A 12 -0.77 1.94 5.33
CA ALA A 12 -2.13 2.38 5.10
C ALA A 12 -2.21 3.48 4.03
N LEU A 13 -1.28 4.44 4.05
CA LEU A 13 -1.21 5.50 3.05
C LEU A 13 -0.93 4.94 1.64
N LEU A 14 0.10 4.10 1.49
CA LEU A 14 0.45 3.49 0.20
C LEU A 14 -0.69 2.63 -0.34
N THR A 15 -1.27 1.77 0.51
CA THR A 15 -2.41 0.93 0.11
C THR A 15 -3.63 1.78 -0.24
N GLY A 16 -3.91 2.85 0.51
CA GLY A 16 -5.01 3.77 0.23
C GLY A 16 -4.85 4.49 -1.11
N ILE A 17 -3.65 5.01 -1.41
CA ILE A 17 -3.33 5.63 -2.70
C ILE A 17 -3.48 4.60 -3.83
N GLY A 18 -2.89 3.43 -3.67
CA GLY A 18 -2.97 2.35 -4.65
C GLY A 18 -4.41 1.93 -4.95
N ALA A 19 -5.19 1.67 -3.91
CA ALA A 19 -6.61 1.34 -4.03
C ALA A 19 -7.41 2.45 -4.72
N THR A 20 -7.14 3.72 -4.38
CA THR A 20 -7.81 4.87 -5.02
C THR A 20 -7.50 4.95 -6.51
N LEU A 21 -6.23 4.75 -6.90
CA LEU A 21 -5.82 4.74 -8.31
C LEU A 21 -6.47 3.59 -9.09
N LEU A 22 -6.62 2.42 -8.46
CA LEU A 22 -7.29 1.27 -9.06
C LEU A 22 -8.81 1.47 -9.15
N LEU A 23 -9.44 2.07 -8.14
CA LEU A 23 -10.88 2.42 -8.18
C LEU A 23 -11.20 3.43 -9.28
N GLN A 24 -10.28 4.37 -9.53
CA GLN A 24 -10.40 5.33 -10.63
C GLN A 24 -10.40 4.67 -12.02
N LEU A 25 -9.98 3.41 -12.17
CA LEU A 25 -10.04 2.68 -13.45
C LEU A 25 -11.47 2.35 -13.89
N ARG A 26 -12.47 2.51 -13.00
CA ARG A 26 -13.89 2.26 -13.32
C ARG A 26 -14.50 3.28 -14.28
N GLY A 27 -13.85 4.42 -14.51
CA GLY A 27 -14.33 5.48 -15.39
C GLY A 27 -13.72 5.45 -16.80
N PRO A 28 -14.37 6.08 -17.80
CA PRO A 28 -13.84 6.21 -19.16
C PRO A 28 -12.51 6.97 -19.16
N ARG A 29 -11.46 6.37 -19.75
CA ARG A 29 -10.12 6.96 -19.83
C ARG A 29 -9.39 6.56 -21.10
N SER A 30 -8.43 7.40 -21.48
CA SER A 30 -7.44 7.05 -22.51
C SER A 30 -6.63 5.82 -22.10
N GLU A 31 -6.18 5.03 -23.07
CA GLU A 31 -5.40 3.81 -22.84
C GLU A 31 -4.14 4.07 -22.01
N GLN A 32 -3.38 5.11 -22.37
CA GLN A 32 -2.18 5.52 -21.62
C GLN A 32 -2.51 5.83 -20.15
N GLY A 33 -3.60 6.57 -19.90
CA GLY A 33 -4.03 6.92 -18.55
C GLY A 33 -4.53 5.72 -17.74
N ARG A 34 -5.05 4.69 -18.40
CA ARG A 34 -5.46 3.42 -17.78
C ARG A 34 -4.23 2.61 -17.36
N TYR A 35 -3.25 2.44 -18.25
CA TYR A 35 -2.02 1.69 -17.93
C TYR A 35 -1.19 2.36 -16.83
N ALA A 36 -1.03 3.68 -16.88
CA ALA A 36 -0.32 4.41 -15.84
C ALA A 36 -0.93 4.18 -14.45
N ARG A 37 -2.27 4.20 -14.33
CA ARG A 37 -2.97 3.93 -13.06
C ARG A 37 -2.91 2.47 -12.64
N LEU A 38 -2.95 1.52 -13.58
CA LEU A 38 -2.77 0.10 -13.27
C LEU A 38 -1.39 -0.16 -12.67
N ILE A 39 -0.33 0.34 -13.31
CA ILE A 39 1.05 0.17 -12.86
C ILE A 39 1.23 0.85 -11.50
N ALA A 40 0.96 2.16 -11.43
CA ALA A 40 1.15 2.91 -10.19
C ALA A 40 0.27 2.37 -9.06
N GLY A 41 -1.02 2.13 -9.34
CA GLY A 41 -1.97 1.61 -8.37
C GLY A 41 -1.56 0.27 -7.78
N THR A 42 -1.09 -0.66 -8.63
CA THR A 42 -0.61 -1.97 -8.18
C THR A 42 0.67 -1.85 -7.36
N MET A 43 1.64 -1.02 -7.81
CA MET A 43 2.90 -0.81 -7.07
C MET A 43 2.66 -0.22 -5.69
N PHE A 44 1.81 0.81 -5.57
CA PHE A 44 1.45 1.42 -4.29
C PHE A 44 0.68 0.45 -3.38
N ALA A 45 -0.29 -0.28 -3.94
CA ALA A 45 -1.07 -1.25 -3.18
C ALA A 45 -0.19 -2.36 -2.60
N MET A 46 0.64 -2.99 -3.44
CA MET A 46 1.54 -4.07 -3.02
C MET A 46 2.63 -3.57 -2.08
N GLY A 47 3.19 -2.39 -2.33
CA GLY A 47 4.17 -1.78 -1.43
C GLY A 47 3.61 -1.59 -0.01
N GLY A 48 2.36 -1.13 0.10
CA GLY A 48 1.69 -1.01 1.40
C GLY A 48 1.42 -2.37 2.06
N ILE A 49 0.96 -3.38 1.31
CA ILE A 49 0.70 -4.73 1.84
C ILE A 49 1.99 -5.36 2.39
N ILE A 50 3.08 -5.29 1.63
CA ILE A 50 4.38 -5.84 2.03
C ILE A 50 4.88 -5.13 3.29
N LEU A 51 4.77 -3.80 3.34
CA LEU A 51 5.18 -3.01 4.49
C LEU A 51 4.36 -3.34 5.75
N ALA A 52 3.04 -3.55 5.62
CA ALA A 52 2.19 -4.01 6.70
C ALA A 52 2.61 -5.40 7.22
N GLY A 53 3.02 -6.31 6.32
CA GLY A 53 3.57 -7.61 6.68
C GLY A 53 4.82 -7.47 7.55
N PHE A 54 5.79 -6.63 7.12
CA PHE A 54 7.00 -6.36 7.91
C PHE A 54 6.70 -5.69 9.25
N ALA A 55 5.77 -4.72 9.29
CA ALA A 55 5.35 -4.08 10.53
C ALA A 55 4.77 -5.10 11.53
N THR A 56 4.01 -6.06 11.01
CA THR A 56 3.40 -7.14 11.80
C THR A 56 4.45 -8.12 12.33
N ALA A 57 5.42 -8.52 11.50
CA ALA A 57 6.53 -9.35 11.94
C ALA A 57 7.36 -8.68 13.05
N LEU A 58 7.72 -7.41 12.87
CA LEU A 58 8.46 -6.63 13.88
C LEU A 58 7.69 -6.50 15.19
N ARG A 59 6.37 -6.26 15.13
CA ARG A 59 5.52 -6.21 16.32
C ARG A 59 5.50 -7.56 17.03
N SER A 60 5.34 -8.65 16.28
CA SER A 60 5.32 -10.02 16.83
C SER A 60 6.63 -10.32 17.56
N TRP A 61 7.78 -10.08 16.93
CA TRP A 61 9.09 -10.34 17.52
C TRP A 61 9.33 -9.52 18.77
N ALA A 62 8.94 -8.24 18.76
CA ALA A 62 9.07 -7.36 19.91
C ALA A 62 8.18 -7.78 21.10
N SER A 63 7.09 -8.52 20.87
CA SER A 63 6.21 -9.03 21.92
C SER A 63 6.58 -10.42 22.45
N SER A 64 7.44 -11.15 21.74
CA SER A 64 7.86 -12.51 22.09
C SER A 64 9.21 -12.59 22.83
N GLY A 65 9.88 -11.47 23.07
CA GLY A 65 11.05 -11.35 23.94
C GLY A 65 10.70 -10.63 25.23
#